data_AF-A0A0R3RCC3-F1
#
_entry.id   AF-A0A0R3RCC3-F1
#
_cell.length_a   1.000
_cell.length_b   1.000
_cell.length_c   1.000
_cell.angle_alpha   90.00
_cell.angle_beta   90.00
_cell.angle_gamma   90.00
#
_symmetry.space_group_name_H-M   'P 1'
#
loop_
_entity.id
_entity.type
_entity.pdbx_description
1 polymer ?
#
loop_
_entity_poly.entity_id
_entity_poly.type
_entity_poly.pdbx_seq_one_letter_code
_entity_poly.pdbx_strand_id
1 'polypeptide(L)'
;MSLQGKNLADLRRESPKQSFSLSTAIRIGLQILNAIREIHSIGFLHRDIKPSNFALGRTNATCKMVFMLDFGLARQYLNAKGEIRSPRSAAGFRGTVRYAAVSAHKNREMGRQDDLWSLFYMLVEFLQGSLPWRKIKVKIIFQFRKRFSFPLILQISFVILD
;
A
#
# COMPACT_ATOMS: atom_id res chain seq x y z
N MET A 1 -17.17 -14.84 3.54
CA MET A 1 -16.19 -14.13 2.68
C MET A 1 -16.32 -14.71 1.27
N SER A 2 -16.41 -13.89 0.23
CA SER A 2 -16.53 -14.37 -1.16
C SER A 2 -15.17 -14.56 -1.81
N LEU A 3 -15.03 -15.62 -2.60
CA LEU A 3 -13.80 -15.91 -3.34
C LEU A 3 -13.58 -14.86 -4.45
N GLN A 4 -12.39 -14.26 -4.47
CA GLN A 4 -12.00 -13.27 -5.47
C GLN A 4 -11.18 -13.88 -6.61
N GLY A 5 -10.90 -13.07 -7.62
CA GLY A 5 -10.01 -13.40 -8.73
C GLY A 5 -8.53 -13.24 -8.37
N LYS A 6 -7.70 -13.00 -9.39
CA LYS A 6 -6.24 -12.84 -9.21
C LYS A 6 -5.92 -11.57 -8.41
N ASN A 7 -4.87 -11.66 -7.59
CA ASN A 7 -4.36 -10.51 -6.88
C ASN A 7 -3.50 -9.60 -7.78
N LEU A 8 -3.30 -8.35 -7.37
CA LEU A 8 -2.57 -7.36 -8.17
C LEU A 8 -1.07 -7.66 -8.31
N ALA A 9 -0.47 -8.42 -7.38
CA ALA A 9 0.91 -8.86 -7.52
C ALA A 9 1.08 -9.84 -8.69
N ASP A 10 0.13 -10.77 -8.84
CA ASP A 10 0.12 -11.77 -9.90
C ASP A 10 -0.17 -11.12 -11.25
N LEU A 11 -1.24 -10.31 -11.32
CA LEU A 11 -1.61 -9.59 -12.54
C LEU A 11 -0.48 -8.70 -13.06
N ARG A 12 0.27 -8.04 -12.16
CA ARG A 12 1.43 -7.25 -12.56
C ARG A 12 2.56 -8.13 -13.08
N ARG A 13 2.86 -9.27 -12.44
CA ARG A 13 3.92 -10.18 -12.87
C ARG A 13 3.63 -10.84 -14.22
N GLU A 14 2.36 -11.05 -14.53
CA GLU A 14 1.89 -11.57 -15.81
C GLU A 14 2.01 -10.55 -16.96
N SER A 15 2.16 -9.26 -16.66
CA SER A 15 2.34 -8.27 -17.72
C SER A 15 3.74 -8.35 -18.34
N PRO A 16 3.89 -8.10 -19.66
CA PRO A 16 5.19 -8.28 -20.34
C PRO A 16 6.33 -7.45 -19.74
N LYS A 17 6.04 -6.23 -19.28
CA LYS A 17 7.01 -5.31 -18.64
C LYS A 17 7.06 -5.46 -17.11
N GLN A 18 6.30 -6.39 -16.55
CA GLN A 18 6.03 -6.50 -15.12
C GLN A 18 5.53 -5.18 -14.49
N SER A 19 4.87 -4.34 -15.27
CA SER A 19 4.29 -3.05 -14.90
C SER A 19 2.89 -2.89 -15.48
N PHE A 20 2.14 -1.93 -14.99
CA PHE A 20 0.85 -1.52 -15.54
C PHE A 20 1.02 -0.24 -16.37
N SER A 21 0.07 -0.02 -17.29
CA SER A 21 -0.06 1.29 -17.93
C SER A 21 -0.48 2.35 -16.91
N LEU A 22 -0.16 3.63 -17.20
CA LEU A 22 -0.53 4.76 -16.34
C LEU A 22 -2.02 4.76 -16.01
N SER A 23 -2.88 4.63 -17.03
CA SER A 23 -4.34 4.52 -16.88
C SER A 23 -4.76 3.40 -15.93
N THR A 24 -4.12 2.23 -16.00
CA THR A 24 -4.46 1.09 -15.14
C THR A 24 -4.00 1.34 -13.70
N ALA A 25 -2.78 1.84 -13.52
CA ALA A 25 -2.22 2.15 -12.20
C ALA A 25 -3.05 3.21 -11.45
N ILE A 26 -3.47 4.29 -12.12
CA ILE A 26 -4.29 5.35 -11.52
C ILE A 26 -5.68 4.83 -11.13
N ARG A 27 -6.36 4.09 -12.02
CA ARG A 27 -7.69 3.54 -11.72
C ARG A 27 -7.68 2.56 -10.55
N ILE A 28 -6.67 1.69 -10.51
CA ILE A 28 -6.46 0.77 -9.37
C ILE A 28 -6.14 1.57 -8.11
N GLY A 29 -5.24 2.56 -8.20
CA GLY A 29 -4.86 3.43 -7.09
C GLY A 29 -6.04 4.13 -6.44
N LEU A 30 -6.96 4.65 -7.24
CA LEU A 30 -8.18 5.30 -6.75
C LEU A 30 -9.08 4.32 -5.98
N GLN A 31 -9.28 3.10 -6.48
CA GLN A 31 -10.06 2.08 -5.78
C GLN A 31 -9.41 1.66 -4.46
N ILE A 32 -8.08 1.50 -4.43
CA ILE A 32 -7.34 1.17 -3.20
C ILE A 32 -7.43 2.32 -2.19
N LEU A 33 -7.29 3.57 -2.64
CA LEU A 33 -7.43 4.75 -1.78
C LEU A 33 -8.82 4.81 -1.13
N ASN A 34 -9.87 4.49 -1.91
CA ASN A 34 -11.23 4.40 -1.39
C ASN A 34 -11.36 3.30 -0.32
N ALA A 35 -10.83 2.11 -0.58
CA ALA A 35 -10.84 1.02 0.41
C ALA A 35 -10.05 1.37 1.69
N ILE A 36 -8.90 2.07 1.58
CA ILE A 36 -8.13 2.57 2.72
C ILE A 36 -8.96 3.58 3.53
N ARG A 37 -9.64 4.51 2.84
CA ARG A 37 -10.53 5.48 3.47
C ARG A 37 -11.68 4.80 4.23
N GLU A 38 -12.26 3.75 3.68
CA GLU A 38 -13.33 2.97 4.33
C GLU A 38 -12.86 2.24 5.60
N ILE A 39 -11.72 1.54 5.57
CA ILE A 39 -11.21 0.91 6.80
C ILE A 39 -10.81 1.97 7.86
N HIS A 40 -10.29 3.11 7.43
CA HIS A 40 -9.95 4.21 8.34
C HIS A 40 -11.18 4.87 8.95
N SER A 41 -12.31 4.96 8.22
CA SER A 41 -13.54 5.60 8.72
C SER A 41 -14.19 4.80 9.83
N ILE A 42 -14.03 3.47 9.83
CA ILE A 42 -14.48 2.59 10.92
C ILE A 42 -13.45 2.46 12.06
N GLY A 43 -12.37 3.26 12.03
CA GLY A 43 -11.41 3.36 13.13
C GLY A 43 -10.29 2.31 13.14
N PHE A 44 -10.04 1.64 12.01
CA PHE A 44 -8.97 0.65 11.87
C PHE A 44 -7.88 1.10 10.90
N LEU A 45 -6.65 0.64 11.15
CA LEU A 45 -5.53 0.66 10.21
C LEU A 45 -5.36 -0.72 9.62
N HIS A 46 -4.99 -0.83 8.35
CA HIS A 46 -4.70 -2.13 7.74
C HIS A 46 -3.30 -2.64 8.12
N ARG A 47 -2.29 -1.77 8.10
CA ARG A 47 -0.88 -2.03 8.44
C ARG A 47 -0.11 -3.01 7.55
N ASP A 48 -0.72 -3.52 6.48
CA ASP A 48 -0.08 -4.42 5.51
C ASP A 48 -0.62 -4.23 4.08
N ILE A 49 -0.72 -2.96 3.66
CA ILE A 49 -1.10 -2.58 2.32
C ILE A 49 0.00 -3.02 1.34
N LYS A 50 -0.33 -3.98 0.46
CA LYS A 50 0.58 -4.55 -0.55
C LYS A 50 -0.21 -5.16 -1.70
N PRO A 51 0.37 -5.33 -2.91
CA PRO A 51 -0.39 -5.77 -4.08
C PRO A 51 -1.06 -7.15 -3.94
N SER A 52 -0.51 -8.08 -3.15
CA SER A 52 -1.12 -9.39 -2.95
C SER A 52 -2.36 -9.36 -2.05
N ASN A 53 -2.55 -8.29 -1.26
CA ASN A 53 -3.73 -8.09 -0.41
C ASN A 53 -4.85 -7.34 -1.13
N PHE A 54 -4.73 -7.18 -2.46
CA PHE A 54 -5.77 -6.64 -3.30
C PHE A 54 -6.01 -7.57 -4.48
N ALA A 55 -7.28 -7.85 -4.80
CA ALA A 55 -7.65 -8.72 -5.90
C ALA A 55 -8.80 -8.17 -6.73
N LEU A 56 -8.83 -8.53 -8.01
CA LEU A 56 -10.01 -8.25 -8.85
C LEU A 56 -11.16 -9.19 -8.49
N GLY A 57 -12.39 -8.74 -8.68
CA GLY A 57 -13.55 -9.60 -8.58
C GLY A 57 -13.53 -10.73 -9.61
N ARG A 58 -14.10 -11.89 -9.28
CA ARG A 58 -14.06 -13.08 -10.17
C ARG A 58 -15.22 -13.14 -11.18
N THR A 59 -16.33 -12.48 -10.88
CA THR A 59 -17.54 -12.53 -11.73
C THR A 59 -17.53 -11.44 -12.79
N ASN A 60 -18.31 -11.59 -13.86
CA ASN A 60 -18.47 -10.55 -14.89
C ASN A 60 -18.93 -9.20 -14.33
N ALA A 61 -19.77 -9.21 -13.28
CA ALA A 61 -20.25 -7.98 -12.64
C ALA A 61 -19.13 -7.28 -11.83
N THR A 62 -18.19 -8.04 -11.28
CA THR A 62 -17.17 -7.54 -10.34
C THR A 62 -15.76 -7.48 -10.92
N CYS A 63 -15.54 -7.92 -12.16
CA CYS A 63 -14.19 -8.12 -12.73
C CYS A 63 -13.36 -6.83 -12.88
N LYS A 64 -14.00 -5.66 -12.76
CA LYS A 64 -13.36 -4.34 -12.76
C LYS A 64 -13.21 -3.73 -11.35
N MET A 65 -13.70 -4.41 -10.32
CA MET A 65 -13.62 -3.98 -8.92
C MET A 65 -12.39 -4.57 -8.24
N VAL A 66 -11.70 -3.74 -7.45
CA VAL A 66 -10.57 -4.13 -6.60
C VAL A 66 -11.06 -4.31 -5.17
N PHE A 67 -10.84 -5.50 -4.61
CA PHE A 67 -11.19 -5.86 -3.24
C PHE A 67 -9.95 -5.85 -2.35
N MET A 68 -10.08 -5.25 -1.17
CA MET A 68 -9.10 -5.33 -0.08
C MET A 68 -9.26 -6.64 0.69
N LEU A 69 -8.15 -7.30 0.99
CA LEU A 69 -8.08 -8.62 1.60
C LEU A 69 -7.17 -8.60 2.83
N ASP A 70 -7.28 -9.65 3.66
CA ASP A 70 -6.39 -9.94 4.78
C ASP A 70 -6.27 -8.82 5.83
N PHE A 71 -7.23 -8.82 6.76
CA PHE A 71 -7.23 -7.94 7.92
C PHE A 71 -6.48 -8.53 9.13
N GLY A 72 -5.70 -9.60 8.96
CA GLY A 72 -5.02 -10.29 10.07
C GLY A 72 -4.02 -9.41 10.84
N LEU A 73 -3.48 -8.39 10.18
CA LEU A 73 -2.62 -7.37 10.79
C LEU A 73 -3.34 -6.06 11.09
N ALA A 74 -4.65 -5.96 10.89
CA ALA A 74 -5.38 -4.73 11.16
C ALA A 74 -5.32 -4.36 12.66
N ARG A 75 -5.45 -3.06 12.96
CA ARG A 75 -5.45 -2.57 14.34
C ARG A 75 -6.35 -1.36 14.48
N GLN A 76 -7.20 -1.38 15.51
CA GLN A 76 -8.02 -0.24 15.87
C GLN A 76 -7.11 0.91 16.36
N TYR A 77 -7.22 2.07 15.72
CA TYR A 77 -6.48 3.29 16.11
C TYR A 77 -7.37 4.30 16.85
N LEU A 78 -8.70 4.12 16.80
CA LEU A 78 -9.66 4.90 17.59
C LEU A 78 -10.05 4.17 18.89
N ASN A 79 -10.36 4.93 19.94
CA ASN A 79 -10.98 4.41 21.16
C ASN A 79 -12.52 4.37 21.02
N ALA A 80 -13.22 3.97 22.09
CA ALA A 80 -14.69 3.91 22.09
C ALA A 80 -15.38 5.29 21.90
N LYS A 81 -14.66 6.38 22.14
CA LYS A 81 -15.13 7.76 21.95
C LYS A 81 -14.81 8.32 20.55
N GLY A 82 -14.18 7.53 19.69
CA GLY A 82 -13.74 7.99 18.36
C GLY A 82 -12.46 8.82 18.38
N GLU A 83 -11.71 8.85 19.49
CA GLU A 83 -10.46 9.59 19.63
C GLU A 83 -9.26 8.70 19.28
N ILE A 84 -8.18 9.31 18.76
CA ILE A 84 -6.96 8.58 18.44
C ILE A 84 -6.33 8.02 19.73
N ARG A 85 -6.09 6.71 19.75
CA ARG A 85 -5.43 6.02 20.87
C ARG A 85 -3.98 6.49 21.01
N SER A 86 -3.52 6.61 22.25
CA SER A 86 -2.12 6.91 22.52
C SER A 86 -1.20 5.84 21.89
N PRO A 87 -0.10 6.26 21.24
CA PRO A 87 0.84 5.34 20.61
C PRO A 87 1.55 4.50 21.68
N ARG A 88 1.79 3.21 21.39
CA ARG A 88 2.61 2.36 22.27
C ARG A 88 4.06 2.83 22.27
N SER A 89 4.74 2.66 23.41
CA SER A 89 6.17 2.94 23.57
C SER A 89 7.04 2.10 22.61
N ALA A 90 6.63 0.86 22.33
CA ALA A 90 7.24 0.00 21.32
C ALA A 90 6.16 -0.72 20.51
N ALA A 91 6.19 -0.54 19.19
CA ALA A 91 5.32 -1.22 18.25
C ALA A 91 6.17 -1.99 17.24
N GLY A 92 6.49 -3.25 17.57
CA GLY A 92 7.24 -4.11 16.65
C GLY A 92 6.53 -4.25 15.30
N PHE A 93 7.26 -3.98 14.22
CA PHE A 93 6.72 -4.07 12.86
C PHE A 93 6.50 -5.53 12.45
N ARG A 94 5.31 -5.84 11.91
CA ARG A 94 4.92 -7.19 11.46
C ARG A 94 4.48 -7.27 10.00
N GLY A 95 4.43 -6.15 9.27
CA GLY A 95 3.97 -6.10 7.90
C GLY A 95 5.07 -6.41 6.87
N THR A 96 4.75 -6.16 5.61
CA THR A 96 5.67 -6.42 4.49
C THR A 96 6.69 -5.29 4.31
N VAL A 97 7.97 -5.58 4.58
CA VAL A 97 9.10 -4.64 4.54
C VAL A 97 9.15 -3.77 3.27
N ARG A 98 8.84 -4.37 2.10
CA ARG A 98 8.94 -3.72 0.78
C ARG A 98 8.05 -2.49 0.64
N TYR A 99 6.87 -2.48 1.26
CA TYR A 99 5.88 -1.40 1.15
C TYR A 99 5.72 -0.62 2.46
N ALA A 100 6.29 -1.09 3.57
CA ALA A 100 6.19 -0.42 4.85
C ALA A 100 6.72 1.03 4.83
N ALA A 101 6.07 1.95 5.54
CA ALA A 101 6.56 3.30 5.74
C ALA A 101 7.89 3.34 6.51
N VAL A 102 8.63 4.45 6.41
CA VAL A 102 9.91 4.65 7.13
C VAL A 102 9.72 4.67 8.66
N SER A 103 8.59 5.19 9.13
CA SER A 103 8.13 5.18 10.53
C SER A 103 8.00 3.76 11.09
N ALA A 104 7.40 2.85 10.32
CA ALA A 104 7.18 1.46 10.72
C ALA A 104 8.50 0.73 10.98
N HIS A 105 9.53 0.98 10.16
CA HIS A 105 10.88 0.44 10.36
C HIS A 105 11.57 0.94 11.64
N LYS A 106 11.13 2.05 12.23
CA LYS A 106 11.63 2.57 13.50
C LYS A 106 10.88 2.01 14.72
N ASN A 107 10.06 0.98 14.53
CA ASN A 107 9.19 0.41 15.58
C ASN A 107 8.28 1.46 16.26
N ARG A 108 7.96 2.54 15.53
CA ARG A 108 6.97 3.53 15.96
C ARG A 108 5.57 2.99 15.71
N GLU A 109 4.62 3.43 16.52
CA GLU A 109 3.21 3.13 16.26
C GLU A 109 2.83 3.61 14.86
N MET A 110 2.18 2.74 14.11
CA MET A 110 1.71 3.07 12.77
C MET A 110 0.45 3.93 12.85
N GLY A 111 0.35 4.92 11.96
CA GLY A 111 -0.83 5.76 11.76
C GLY A 111 -1.42 5.61 10.37
N ARG A 112 -2.47 6.40 10.09
CA ARG A 112 -3.18 6.40 8.79
C ARG A 112 -2.24 6.71 7.62
N GLN A 113 -1.28 7.60 7.84
CA GLN A 113 -0.27 7.98 6.86
C GLN A 113 0.61 6.80 6.40
N ASP A 114 0.77 5.77 7.22
CA ASP A 114 1.66 4.65 6.89
C ASP A 114 1.01 3.67 5.89
N ASP A 115 -0.32 3.53 5.93
CA ASP A 115 -1.09 2.84 4.89
C ASP A 115 -1.00 3.61 3.56
N LEU A 116 -1.02 4.96 3.61
CA LEU A 116 -0.88 5.81 2.42
C LEU A 116 0.54 5.77 1.81
N TRP A 117 1.59 5.72 2.64
CA TRP A 117 2.96 5.48 2.16
C TRP A 117 3.09 4.15 1.44
N SER A 118 2.41 3.13 1.94
CA SER A 118 2.40 1.81 1.33
C SER A 118 1.70 1.84 -0.05
N LEU A 119 0.57 2.53 -0.17
CA LEU A 119 -0.09 2.79 -1.46
C LEU A 119 0.82 3.55 -2.43
N PHE A 120 1.50 4.59 -1.97
CA PHE A 120 2.45 5.34 -2.81
C PHE A 120 3.53 4.43 -3.40
N TYR A 121 4.16 3.59 -2.57
CA TYR A 121 5.16 2.64 -3.06
C TYR A 121 4.57 1.58 -3.99
N MET A 122 3.32 1.16 -3.79
CA MET A 122 2.62 0.27 -4.73
C MET A 122 2.47 0.94 -6.10
N LEU A 123 2.03 2.20 -6.15
CA LEU A 123 1.85 2.94 -7.41
C LEU A 123 3.17 3.12 -8.17
N VAL A 124 4.25 3.44 -7.46
CA VAL A 124 5.60 3.47 -8.05
C VAL A 124 5.95 2.11 -8.66
N GLU A 125 5.76 1.01 -7.92
CA GLU A 125 6.07 -0.33 -8.41
C GLU A 125 5.17 -0.73 -9.59
N PHE A 126 3.91 -0.28 -9.60
CA PHE A 126 2.97 -0.50 -10.70
C PHE A 126 3.45 0.18 -11.98
N LEU A 127 3.95 1.40 -11.91
CA LEU A 127 4.42 2.15 -13.08
C LEU A 127 5.81 1.71 -13.55
N GLN A 128 6.74 1.51 -12.61
CA GLN A 128 8.16 1.24 -12.90
C GLN A 128 8.51 -0.26 -12.95
N GLY A 129 7.58 -1.13 -12.54
CA GLY A 129 7.76 -2.59 -12.46
C GLY A 129 8.63 -3.08 -11.31
N SER A 130 9.41 -2.19 -10.68
CA SER A 130 10.21 -2.51 -9.50
C SER A 130 10.41 -1.29 -8.59
N LEU A 131 10.70 -1.56 -7.32
CA LEU A 131 11.17 -0.54 -6.38
C LEU A 131 12.70 -0.58 -6.29
N PRO A 132 13.38 0.57 -6.11
CA PRO A 132 14.85 0.62 -6.01
C PRO A 132 15.43 -0.30 -4.92
N TRP A 133 14.67 -0.52 -3.85
CA TRP A 133 15.06 -1.38 -2.73
C TRP A 133 14.61 -2.85 -2.85
N ARG A 134 14.15 -3.31 -4.02
CA ARG A 134 13.69 -4.70 -4.22
C ARG A 134 14.76 -5.75 -3.88
N LYS A 135 16.04 -5.46 -4.15
CA LYS A 135 17.18 -6.36 -3.93
C LYS A 135 18.10 -5.93 -2.78
N ILE A 136 17.69 -4.92 -1.99
CA ILE A 136 18.53 -4.33 -0.95
C ILE A 136 18.22 -4.97 0.40
N LYS A 137 19.27 -5.27 1.19
CA LYS A 137 19.11 -5.77 2.57
C LYS A 137 18.38 -4.73 3.44
N VAL A 138 17.46 -5.20 4.29
CA VAL A 138 16.52 -4.38 5.09
C VAL A 138 17.18 -3.19 5.81
N LYS A 139 18.40 -3.37 6.35
CA LYS A 139 19.15 -2.33 7.07
C LYS A 139 19.46 -1.08 6.22
N ILE A 140 19.58 -1.22 4.90
CA ILE A 140 20.01 -0.14 3.99
C ILE A 140 18.80 0.56 3.34
N ILE A 141 17.63 -0.09 3.30
CA ILE A 141 16.38 0.46 2.73
C ILE A 141 16.02 1.81 3.36
N PHE A 142 16.30 1.97 4.65
CA PHE A 142 16.04 3.19 5.40
C PHE A 142 16.74 4.42 4.82
N GLN A 143 18.04 4.30 4.52
CA GLN A 143 18.83 5.41 4.00
C GLN A 143 18.42 5.77 2.57
N PHE A 144 18.12 4.75 1.75
CA PHE A 144 17.67 4.96 0.38
C PHE A 144 16.32 5.65 0.30
N ARG A 145 15.33 5.25 1.11
CA ARG A 145 13.99 5.85 1.08
C ARG A 145 13.99 7.33 1.47
N LYS A 146 14.78 7.73 2.46
CA LYS A 146 14.94 9.15 2.81
C LYS A 146 15.43 10.00 1.63
N ARG A 147 16.30 9.44 0.80
CA ARG A 147 16.92 10.14 -0.34
C ARG A 147 16.06 10.08 -1.61
N PHE A 148 15.25 9.03 -1.77
CA PHE A 148 14.37 8.83 -2.94
C PHE A 148 12.99 9.47 -2.81
N SER A 149 12.48 9.73 -1.60
CA SER A 149 11.11 10.27 -1.45
C SER A 149 10.92 11.60 -2.18
N PHE A 150 11.90 12.51 -2.17
CA PHE A 150 11.75 13.84 -2.79
C PHE A 150 11.78 13.79 -4.34
N PRO A 151 12.79 13.19 -4.99
CA PRO A 151 12.85 13.15 -6.45
C PRO A 151 11.73 12.34 -7.10
N LEU A 152 11.27 11.28 -6.42
CA LEU A 152 10.21 10.40 -6.93
C LEU A 152 8.82 11.04 -6.82
N ILE A 153 8.58 11.83 -5.77
CA ILE A 153 7.38 12.68 -5.66
C ILE A 153 7.36 13.66 -6.84
N LEU A 154 8.49 14.31 -7.14
CA LEU A 154 8.58 15.22 -8.30
C LEU A 154 8.29 14.49 -9.62
N GLN A 155 8.87 13.31 -9.86
CA GLN A 155 8.58 12.53 -11.07
C GLN A 155 7.10 12.15 -11.21
N ILE A 156 6.43 11.79 -10.13
CA ILE A 156 4.99 11.49 -10.17
C ILE A 156 4.17 12.77 -10.39
N SER A 157 4.57 13.91 -9.81
CA SER A 157 3.94 15.21 -10.09
C SER A 157 4.03 15.58 -11.57
N PHE A 158 5.18 15.35 -12.23
CA PHE A 158 5.33 15.57 -13.67
C PHE A 158 4.47 14.61 -14.50
N VAL A 159 4.33 13.34 -14.09
CA VAL A 159 3.51 12.34 -14.80
C VAL A 159 1.99 12.55 -14.62
N ILE A 160 1.56 13.35 -13.63
CA ILE A 160 0.14 13.64 -13.37
C ILE A 160 -0.31 14.98 -13.99
N LEU A 161 0.63 15.88 -14.31
CA LEU A 161 0.35 17.23 -14.79
C LEU A 161 0.51 17.41 -16.32
N ASP A 162 0.90 16.36 -17.03
CA ASP A 162 0.91 16.26 -18.51
C ASP A 162 -0.15 15.27 -18.98
#